data_AF-A0A0J6KCG0-F1
#
_entry.id   AF-A0A0J6KCG0-F1
#
_cell.length_a   1.000
_cell.length_b   1.000
_cell.length_c   1.000
_cell.angle_alpha   90.00
_cell.angle_beta   90.00
_cell.angle_gamma   90.00
#
_symmetry.space_group_name_H-M   'P 1'
#
loop_
_entity.id
_entity.type
_entity.pdbx_description
1 polymer ?
#
loop_
_entity_poly.entity_id
_entity_poly.type
_entity_poly.pdbx_seq_one_letter_code
_entity_poly.pdbx_strand_id
1 'polypeptide(L)'
;MKRSHLDRATVREIFRVLRGSFGSVFLEKFRTGKLVEGGPNDGRDVGVLEAMDVWAHKLRNLSAADVKHGLEATFKHPPSCDEFLTACCARDIRPPAPEYNQAQLEAPKMTREEAEVQIAQVKRAARGMRFPSDNVRKLEWAYAIADETARGVYKGGMHGKRMAAEAIRDSRKPVPESLVPFLTKTNMEDAA
;
A
#
# COMPACT_ATOMS: atom_id res chain seq x y z
N MET A 1 -37.54 0.98 -10.13
CA MET A 1 -36.46 1.09 -9.11
C MET A 1 -36.38 2.53 -8.66
N LYS A 2 -36.85 2.87 -7.46
CA LYS A 2 -36.73 4.23 -6.92
C LYS A 2 -35.26 4.48 -6.63
N ARG A 3 -34.62 5.38 -7.39
CA ARG A 3 -33.29 5.90 -7.05
C ARG A 3 -33.47 6.70 -5.76
N SER A 4 -33.14 6.09 -4.63
CA SER A 4 -33.15 6.76 -3.33
C SER A 4 -32.00 7.76 -3.32
N HIS A 5 -32.22 8.93 -3.92
CA HIS A 5 -31.29 10.04 -3.74
C HIS A 5 -31.25 10.35 -2.25
N LEU A 6 -30.08 10.19 -1.63
CA LEU A 6 -29.87 10.66 -0.27
C LEU A 6 -30.16 12.15 -0.22
N ASP A 7 -31.23 12.52 0.48
CA ASP A 7 -31.70 13.89 0.57
C ASP A 7 -30.78 14.69 1.49
N ARG A 8 -30.77 16.02 1.30
CA ARG A 8 -29.98 16.96 2.10
C ARG A 8 -30.31 16.83 3.61
N ALA A 9 -31.53 16.41 3.92
CA ALA A 9 -31.95 16.08 5.28
C ALA A 9 -31.16 14.92 5.90
N THR A 10 -30.86 13.86 5.14
CA THR A 10 -30.08 12.71 5.64
C THR A 10 -28.62 13.09 5.84
N VAL A 11 -28.04 13.87 4.93
CA VAL A 11 -26.67 14.37 5.09
C VAL A 11 -26.54 15.27 6.33
N ARG A 12 -27.57 16.05 6.64
CA ARG A 12 -27.63 16.84 7.88
C ARG A 12 -27.57 15.97 9.13
N GLU A 13 -28.23 14.82 9.11
CA GLU A 13 -28.14 13.87 10.22
C GLU A 13 -26.76 13.23 10.31
N ILE A 14 -26.13 12.87 9.18
CA ILE A 14 -24.74 12.38 9.15
C ILE A 14 -23.80 13.39 9.80
N PHE A 15 -23.89 14.67 9.42
CA PHE A 15 -23.06 15.74 9.99
C PHE A 15 -23.33 15.93 11.49
N ARG A 16 -24.58 15.74 11.94
CA ARG A 16 -24.93 15.79 13.36
C ARG A 16 -24.29 14.66 14.14
N VAL A 17 -24.35 13.43 13.63
CA VAL A 17 -23.73 12.25 14.26
C VAL A 17 -22.21 12.38 14.29
N LEU A 18 -21.58 12.76 13.17
CA LEU A 18 -20.13 12.98 13.10
C LEU A 18 -19.66 14.11 14.03
N ARG A 19 -20.42 15.19 14.16
CA ARG A 19 -20.14 16.24 15.17
C ARG A 19 -20.27 15.71 16.60
N GLY A 20 -21.21 14.80 16.85
CA GLY A 20 -21.35 14.13 18.16
C GLY A 20 -20.11 13.31 18.54
N SER A 21 -19.54 12.59 17.56
CA SER A 21 -18.36 11.74 17.77
C SER A 21 -17.03 12.50 17.80
N PHE A 22 -16.86 13.52 16.95
CA PHE A 22 -15.57 14.24 16.76
C PHE A 22 -15.54 15.66 17.34
N GLY A 23 -16.66 16.16 17.85
CA GLY A 23 -16.77 17.51 18.40
C GLY A 23 -16.73 18.62 17.34
N SER A 24 -16.33 19.83 17.76
CA SER A 24 -16.27 21.01 16.89
C SER A 24 -15.21 20.94 15.80
N VAL A 25 -14.18 20.10 15.98
CA VAL A 25 -13.06 19.93 15.04
C VAL A 25 -13.52 19.47 13.66
N PHE A 26 -14.57 18.65 13.60
CA PHE A 26 -15.16 18.22 12.32
C PHE A 26 -15.77 19.40 11.56
N LEU A 27 -16.50 20.28 12.25
CA LEU A 27 -17.14 21.43 11.60
C LEU A 27 -16.15 22.54 11.24
N GLU A 28 -15.08 22.71 12.02
CA GLU A 28 -14.04 23.70 11.73
C GLU A 28 -13.35 23.42 10.40
N LYS A 29 -13.19 22.16 10.00
CA LYS A 29 -12.62 21.77 8.70
C LYS A 29 -13.39 22.35 7.50
N PHE A 30 -14.70 22.56 7.65
CA PHE A 30 -15.57 23.07 6.59
C PHE A 30 -16.01 24.52 6.82
N ARG A 31 -15.59 25.12 7.94
CA ARG A 31 -15.97 26.49 8.30
C ARG A 31 -15.16 27.47 7.46
N THR A 32 -15.86 28.36 6.77
CA THR A 32 -15.25 29.42 5.95
C THR A 32 -15.31 30.79 6.63
N GLY A 33 -16.09 30.92 7.71
CA GLY A 33 -16.29 32.17 8.46
C GLY A 33 -17.30 33.11 7.81
N LYS A 34 -17.83 32.77 6.62
CA LYS A 34 -18.88 33.51 5.94
C LYS A 34 -20.23 32.94 6.38
N LEU A 35 -21.02 33.75 7.06
CA LEU A 35 -22.38 33.39 7.43
C LEU A 35 -23.30 33.71 6.25
N VAL A 36 -24.30 32.86 6.02
CA VAL A 36 -25.40 33.18 5.11
C VAL A 36 -26.18 34.32 5.73
N GLU A 37 -26.32 35.42 4.98
CA GLU A 37 -27.21 36.53 5.30
C GLU A 37 -28.53 36.36 4.54
N GLY A 38 -29.61 36.20 5.29
CA GLY A 38 -30.98 36.11 4.78
C GLY A 38 -31.41 34.71 4.33
N GLY A 39 -32.61 34.29 4.77
CA GLY A 39 -33.30 33.08 4.33
C GLY A 39 -33.42 31.99 5.41
N PRO A 40 -33.84 30.76 5.05
CA PRO A 40 -34.08 29.66 6.00
C PRO A 40 -32.83 29.15 6.75
N ASN A 41 -31.63 29.58 6.33
CA ASN A 41 -30.34 29.17 6.90
C ASN A 41 -29.53 30.36 7.44
N ASP A 42 -30.20 31.45 7.79
CA ASP A 42 -29.58 32.66 8.33
C ASP A 42 -28.68 32.34 9.54
N GLY A 43 -27.47 32.87 9.54
CA GLY A 43 -26.48 32.61 10.60
C GLY A 43 -25.78 31.24 10.54
N ARG A 44 -25.93 30.46 9.45
CA ARG A 44 -25.12 29.25 9.21
C ARG A 44 -23.94 29.56 8.29
N ASP A 45 -22.83 28.85 8.52
CA ASP A 45 -21.64 28.99 7.67
C ASP A 45 -21.90 28.45 6.26
N VAL A 46 -21.57 29.27 5.26
CA VAL A 46 -21.71 28.96 3.83
C VAL A 46 -20.91 27.69 3.48
N GLY A 47 -19.67 27.60 3.96
CA GLY A 47 -18.79 26.46 3.67
C GLY A 47 -19.31 25.14 4.22
N VAL A 48 -19.98 25.16 5.37
CA VAL A 48 -20.65 23.96 5.91
C VAL A 48 -21.83 23.56 5.03
N LEU A 49 -22.62 24.51 4.56
CA LEU A 49 -23.77 24.24 3.68
C LEU A 49 -23.36 23.72 2.31
N GLU A 50 -22.29 24.27 1.74
CA GLU A 50 -21.68 23.80 0.49
C GLU A 50 -21.10 22.40 0.66
N ALA A 51 -20.41 22.13 1.77
CA ALA A 51 -19.91 20.79 2.08
C ALA A 51 -21.05 19.77 2.15
N MET A 52 -22.19 20.13 2.76
CA MET A 52 -23.37 19.25 2.79
C MET A 52 -23.94 18.99 1.39
N ASP A 53 -23.91 19.98 0.49
CA ASP A 53 -24.36 19.80 -0.90
C ASP A 53 -23.42 18.87 -1.69
N VAL A 54 -22.10 19.02 -1.49
CA VAL A 54 -21.11 18.12 -2.08
C VAL A 54 -21.27 16.69 -1.56
N TRP A 55 -21.50 16.52 -0.25
CA TRP A 55 -21.76 15.21 0.34
C TRP A 55 -23.07 14.61 -0.19
N ALA A 56 -24.15 15.40 -0.32
CA ALA A 56 -25.40 14.92 -0.93
C ALA A 56 -25.19 14.45 -2.38
N HIS A 57 -24.38 15.18 -3.16
CA HIS A 57 -24.06 14.80 -4.53
C HIS A 57 -23.23 13.52 -4.63
N LYS A 58 -22.21 13.36 -3.77
CA LYS A 58 -21.31 12.19 -3.76
C LYS A 58 -21.99 10.94 -3.19
N LEU A 59 -22.78 11.09 -2.13
CA LEU A 59 -23.47 9.99 -1.47
C LEU A 59 -24.78 9.60 -2.17
N ARG A 60 -25.22 10.31 -3.23
CA ARG A 60 -26.53 10.10 -3.89
C ARG A 60 -26.85 8.67 -4.32
N ASN A 61 -25.83 7.84 -4.54
CA ASN A 61 -25.96 6.47 -5.03
C ASN A 61 -25.94 5.43 -3.90
N LEU A 62 -25.72 5.84 -2.65
CA LEU A 62 -25.65 4.94 -1.50
C LEU A 62 -27.05 4.65 -0.96
N SER A 63 -27.24 3.44 -0.44
CA SER A 63 -28.44 3.09 0.29
C SER A 63 -28.40 3.60 1.72
N ALA A 64 -29.56 3.71 2.36
CA ALA A 64 -29.63 4.05 3.78
C ALA A 64 -28.92 3.02 4.69
N ALA A 65 -28.76 1.77 4.22
CA ALA A 65 -28.01 0.74 4.94
C ALA A 65 -26.50 1.01 4.88
N ASP A 66 -25.98 1.39 3.71
CA ASP A 66 -24.56 1.72 3.54
C ASP A 66 -24.17 2.95 4.37
N VAL A 67 -25.07 3.94 4.48
CA VAL A 67 -24.85 5.11 5.34
C VAL A 67 -24.80 4.74 6.82
N LYS A 68 -25.67 3.85 7.28
CA LYS A 68 -25.61 3.35 8.66
C LYS A 68 -24.30 2.62 8.93
N HIS A 69 -23.85 1.80 7.98
CA HIS A 69 -22.58 1.11 8.07
C HIS A 69 -21.40 2.08 8.16
N GLY A 70 -21.37 3.13 7.33
CA GLY A 70 -20.35 4.17 7.41
C GLY A 70 -20.37 4.97 8.71
N LEU A 71 -21.52 5.11 9.38
CA LEU A 71 -21.63 5.74 10.70
C LEU A 71 -21.14 4.84 11.85
N GLU A 72 -21.23 3.53 11.68
CA GLU A 72 -20.72 2.53 12.65
C GLU A 72 -19.19 2.33 12.52
N ALA A 73 -18.58 2.79 11.43
CA ALA A 73 -17.14 2.71 11.23
C ALA A 73 -16.36 3.57 12.24
N THR A 74 -15.27 3.01 12.76
CA THR A 74 -14.38 3.73 13.68
C THR A 74 -13.37 4.56 12.91
N PHE A 75 -13.47 5.89 12.98
CA PHE A 75 -12.45 6.78 12.41
C PHE A 75 -11.56 7.39 13.50
N LYS A 76 -10.25 7.44 13.24
CA LYS A 76 -9.27 8.06 14.14
C LYS A 76 -9.28 9.59 14.09
N HIS A 77 -9.65 10.14 12.93
CA HIS A 77 -9.70 11.57 12.67
C HIS A 77 -11.02 11.92 11.96
N PRO A 78 -11.45 13.20 11.99
CA PRO A 78 -12.68 13.63 11.34
C PRO A 78 -12.64 13.30 9.82
N PRO A 79 -13.52 12.40 9.33
CA PRO A 79 -13.42 11.88 7.98
C PRO A 79 -13.83 12.93 6.93
N SER A 80 -13.19 12.89 5.77
CA SER A 80 -13.62 13.56 4.55
C SER A 80 -14.76 12.80 3.86
N CYS A 81 -15.40 13.42 2.86
CA CYS A 81 -16.49 12.77 2.12
C CYS A 81 -16.05 11.45 1.47
N ASP A 82 -14.83 11.40 0.94
CA ASP A 82 -14.33 10.23 0.21
C ASP A 82 -13.93 9.11 1.17
N GLU A 83 -13.37 9.44 2.34
CA GLU A 83 -13.11 8.48 3.42
C GLU A 83 -14.43 7.90 3.97
N PHE A 84 -15.45 8.74 4.15
CA PHE A 84 -16.77 8.30 4.58
C PHE A 84 -17.45 7.42 3.53
N LEU A 85 -17.35 7.78 2.24
CA LEU A 85 -17.86 6.97 1.13
C LEU A 85 -17.15 5.62 1.07
N THR A 86 -15.83 5.61 1.28
CA THR A 86 -15.04 4.38 1.34
C THR A 86 -15.51 3.50 2.50
N ALA A 87 -15.79 4.06 3.68
CA ALA A 87 -16.34 3.30 4.81
C ALA A 87 -17.77 2.81 4.56
N CYS A 88 -18.62 3.58 3.87
CA CYS A 88 -19.97 3.12 3.48
C CYS A 88 -19.92 1.97 2.48
N CYS A 89 -18.97 2.01 1.54
CA CYS A 89 -18.81 1.02 0.47
C CYS A 89 -17.92 -0.16 0.85
N ALA A 90 -17.10 -0.01 1.90
CA ALA A 90 -16.35 -1.08 2.52
C ALA A 90 -17.37 -1.97 3.20
N ARG A 91 -18.06 -2.78 2.41
CA ARG A 91 -18.71 -3.98 2.93
C ARG A 91 -17.62 -4.68 3.69
N ASP A 92 -17.77 -4.76 5.00
CA ASP A 92 -17.10 -5.77 5.78
C ASP A 92 -17.48 -7.12 5.13
N ILE A 93 -16.72 -7.51 4.10
CA ILE A 93 -16.31 -8.88 3.95
C ILE A 93 -15.40 -9.08 5.15
N ARG A 94 -16.00 -9.13 6.33
CA ARG A 94 -15.56 -10.04 7.35
C ARG A 94 -15.93 -11.36 6.69
N PRO A 95 -15.00 -12.07 6.01
CA PRO A 95 -15.25 -13.49 5.83
C PRO A 95 -15.65 -13.95 7.24
N PRO A 96 -16.73 -14.74 7.41
CA PRO A 96 -17.01 -15.34 8.70
C PRO A 96 -15.66 -15.84 9.16
N ALA A 97 -15.14 -15.29 10.28
CA ALA A 97 -13.78 -15.56 10.71
C ALA A 97 -13.64 -17.07 10.54
N PRO A 98 -12.79 -17.58 9.62
CA PRO A 98 -12.86 -18.98 9.23
C PRO A 98 -12.84 -19.69 10.54
N GLU A 99 -13.96 -20.34 10.87
CA GLU A 99 -14.11 -21.02 12.15
C GLU A 99 -12.94 -21.99 12.07
N TYR A 100 -11.87 -21.69 12.82
CA TYR A 100 -10.55 -22.20 12.50
C TYR A 100 -10.57 -23.64 12.99
N ASN A 101 -11.21 -24.48 12.21
CA ASN A 101 -11.55 -25.81 12.56
C ASN A 101 -10.26 -26.56 12.25
N GLN A 102 -9.41 -26.71 13.26
CA GLN A 102 -8.14 -27.42 13.15
C GLN A 102 -8.35 -28.84 12.55
N ALA A 103 -9.57 -29.36 12.63
CA ALA A 103 -10.02 -30.61 12.01
C ALA A 103 -10.18 -30.60 10.48
N GLN A 104 -10.17 -29.43 9.81
CA GLN A 104 -10.25 -29.31 8.34
C GLN A 104 -8.89 -29.28 7.63
N LEU A 105 -7.78 -29.18 8.36
CA LEU A 105 -6.46 -29.34 7.76
C LEU A 105 -6.27 -30.82 7.41
N GLU A 106 -6.06 -31.12 6.13
CA GLU A 106 -5.67 -32.46 5.71
C GLU A 106 -4.42 -32.89 6.50
N ALA A 107 -4.47 -34.07 7.12
CA ALA A 107 -3.32 -34.61 7.83
C ALA A 107 -2.09 -34.60 6.90
N PRO A 108 -0.90 -34.23 7.40
CA PRO A 108 0.31 -34.23 6.60
C PRO A 108 0.48 -35.58 5.91
N LYS A 109 0.47 -35.57 4.57
CA LYS A 109 0.63 -36.78 3.74
C LYS A 109 2.04 -37.36 3.81
N MET A 110 2.97 -36.61 4.40
CA MET A 110 4.37 -36.95 4.49
C MET A 110 4.70 -37.39 5.91
N THR A 111 5.44 -38.49 6.04
CA THR A 111 5.89 -38.98 7.33
C THR A 111 6.89 -38.01 7.95
N ARG A 112 7.03 -38.06 9.29
CA ARG A 112 7.96 -37.20 10.02
C ARG A 112 9.40 -37.36 9.52
N GLU A 113 9.80 -38.58 9.18
CA GLU A 113 11.15 -38.89 8.70
C GLU A 113 11.41 -38.28 7.32
N GLU A 114 10.44 -38.36 6.40
CA GLU A 114 10.52 -37.72 5.09
C GLU A 114 10.56 -36.19 5.20
N ALA A 115 9.83 -35.61 6.16
CA ALA A 115 9.91 -34.17 6.47
C ALA A 115 11.29 -33.74 6.93
N GLU A 116 11.93 -34.51 7.80
CA GLU A 116 13.28 -34.22 8.26
C GLU A 116 14.31 -34.29 7.12
N VAL A 117 14.17 -35.27 6.21
CA VAL A 117 15.02 -35.38 5.02
C VAL A 117 14.80 -34.20 4.09
N GLN A 118 13.56 -33.81 3.81
CA GLN A 118 13.25 -32.68 2.94
C GLN A 118 13.74 -31.35 3.54
N ILE A 119 13.55 -31.16 4.85
CA ILE A 119 14.08 -29.99 5.57
C ILE A 119 15.61 -29.97 5.51
N ALA A 120 16.27 -31.11 5.66
CA ALA A 120 17.73 -31.21 5.54
C ALA A 120 18.21 -30.89 4.12
N GLN A 121 17.51 -31.37 3.09
CA GLN A 121 17.80 -31.05 1.69
C GLN A 121 17.61 -29.56 1.39
N VAL A 122 16.52 -28.95 1.84
CA VAL A 122 16.24 -27.52 1.68
C VAL A 122 17.30 -26.68 2.42
N LYS A 123 17.67 -27.04 3.66
CA LYS A 123 18.75 -26.37 4.41
C LYS A 123 20.09 -26.47 3.69
N ARG A 124 20.41 -27.62 3.08
CA ARG A 124 21.63 -27.83 2.30
C ARG A 124 21.63 -26.96 1.03
N ALA A 125 20.51 -26.94 0.30
CA ALA A 125 20.34 -26.10 -0.88
C ALA A 125 20.46 -24.60 -0.53
N ALA A 126 19.81 -24.17 0.55
CA ALA A 126 19.89 -22.78 1.04
C ALA A 126 21.31 -22.37 1.44
N ARG A 127 22.10 -23.28 2.03
CA ARG A 127 23.52 -23.02 2.33
C ARG A 127 24.36 -22.82 1.07
N GLY A 128 23.99 -23.47 -0.04
CA GLY A 128 24.60 -23.26 -1.36
C GLY A 128 24.15 -21.97 -2.05
N MET A 129 23.00 -21.40 -1.66
CA MET A 129 22.46 -20.14 -2.22
C MET A 129 22.87 -18.89 -1.43
N ARG A 130 23.77 -19.00 -0.44
CA ARG A 130 24.23 -17.83 0.32
C ARG A 130 25.01 -16.90 -0.61
N PHE A 131 24.52 -15.68 -0.81
CA PHE A 131 25.24 -14.63 -1.52
C PHE A 131 26.64 -14.47 -0.92
N PRO A 132 27.72 -14.45 -1.73
CA PRO A 132 29.08 -14.42 -1.19
C PRO A 132 29.32 -13.15 -0.37
N SER A 133 29.59 -13.31 0.93
CA SER A 133 29.96 -12.22 1.84
C SER A 133 31.48 -11.96 1.88
N ASP A 134 32.29 -12.86 1.32
CA ASP A 134 33.75 -12.71 1.20
C ASP A 134 34.09 -11.86 -0.02
N ASN A 135 34.91 -10.81 0.17
CA ASN A 135 35.36 -9.93 -0.92
C ASN A 135 36.03 -10.68 -2.08
N VAL A 136 36.75 -11.77 -1.80
CA VAL A 136 37.39 -12.61 -2.83
C VAL A 136 36.33 -13.32 -3.69
N ARG A 137 35.34 -13.95 -3.06
CA ARG A 137 34.26 -14.65 -3.77
C ARG A 137 33.29 -13.67 -4.47
N LYS A 138 33.11 -12.47 -3.91
CA LYS A 138 32.37 -11.38 -4.55
C LYS A 138 33.03 -10.95 -5.86
N LEU A 139 34.37 -10.93 -5.91
CA LEU A 139 35.12 -10.64 -7.14
C LEU A 139 35.07 -11.79 -8.14
N GLU A 140 35.24 -13.05 -7.71
CA GLU A 140 35.12 -14.22 -8.60
C GLU A 140 33.76 -14.28 -9.26
N TRP A 141 32.69 -14.07 -8.49
CA TRP A 141 31.33 -13.97 -9.00
C TRP A 141 31.19 -12.84 -10.03
N ALA A 142 31.75 -11.66 -9.75
CA ALA A 142 31.67 -10.52 -10.65
C ALA A 142 32.42 -10.75 -11.97
N TYR A 143 33.59 -11.39 -11.92
CA TYR A 143 34.35 -11.77 -13.11
C TYR A 143 33.66 -12.89 -13.90
N ALA A 144 33.00 -13.85 -13.24
CA ALA A 144 32.19 -14.86 -13.92
C ALA A 144 31.03 -14.23 -14.69
N ILE A 145 30.33 -13.24 -14.10
CA ILE A 145 29.30 -12.48 -14.81
C ILE A 145 29.87 -11.70 -15.99
N ALA A 146 31.08 -11.15 -15.86
CA ALA A 146 31.74 -10.44 -16.95
C ALA A 146 32.06 -11.35 -18.15
N ASP A 147 32.55 -12.56 -17.88
CA ASP A 147 32.85 -13.58 -18.88
C ASP A 147 31.57 -14.14 -19.52
N GLU A 148 30.55 -14.47 -18.72
CA GLU A 148 29.25 -14.91 -19.23
C GLU A 148 28.54 -13.82 -20.06
N THR A 149 28.72 -12.54 -19.69
CA THR A 149 28.18 -11.41 -20.45
C THR A 149 28.95 -11.22 -21.76
N ALA A 150 30.28 -11.37 -21.75
CA ALA A 150 31.10 -11.32 -22.96
C ALA A 150 30.75 -12.45 -23.94
N ARG A 151 30.39 -13.63 -23.42
CA ARG A 151 29.93 -14.79 -24.18
C ARG A 151 28.44 -14.73 -24.57
N GLY A 152 27.69 -13.75 -24.07
CA GLY A 152 26.25 -13.59 -24.33
C GLY A 152 25.34 -14.63 -23.67
N VAL A 153 25.85 -15.44 -22.72
CA VAL A 153 25.10 -16.53 -22.06
C VAL A 153 24.50 -16.15 -20.72
N TYR A 154 24.80 -14.95 -20.22
CA TYR A 154 24.34 -14.48 -18.92
C TYR A 154 22.80 -14.29 -18.89
N LYS A 155 22.13 -15.02 -17.99
CA LYS A 155 20.67 -15.02 -17.83
C LYS A 155 20.13 -14.03 -16.78
N GLY A 156 21.01 -13.45 -15.96
CA GLY A 156 20.62 -12.39 -15.04
C GLY A 156 20.37 -11.10 -15.83
N GLY A 157 19.26 -10.41 -15.57
CA GLY A 157 18.97 -9.16 -16.27
C GLY A 157 20.03 -8.07 -16.05
N MET A 158 19.75 -6.86 -16.57
CA MET A 158 20.65 -5.70 -16.48
C MET A 158 21.15 -5.39 -15.05
N HIS A 159 20.32 -5.62 -14.03
CA HIS A 159 20.67 -5.40 -12.63
C HIS A 159 21.88 -6.21 -12.16
N GLY A 160 21.99 -7.48 -12.59
CA GLY A 160 23.11 -8.34 -12.21
C GLY A 160 24.43 -7.92 -12.84
N LYS A 161 24.40 -7.45 -14.10
CA LYS A 161 25.56 -6.89 -14.80
C LYS A 161 26.08 -5.62 -14.12
N ARG A 162 25.17 -4.73 -13.68
CA ARG A 162 25.53 -3.52 -12.93
C ARG A 162 26.19 -3.85 -11.59
N MET A 163 25.60 -4.77 -10.83
CA MET A 163 26.16 -5.18 -9.53
C MET A 163 27.57 -5.79 -9.66
N ALA A 164 27.81 -6.58 -10.71
CA ALA A 164 29.15 -7.10 -11.00
C ALA A 164 30.14 -5.98 -11.36
N ALA A 165 29.72 -5.03 -12.18
CA ALA A 165 30.54 -3.88 -12.57
C ALA A 165 30.91 -3.00 -11.36
N GLU A 166 29.95 -2.69 -10.50
CA GLU A 166 30.15 -1.93 -9.25
C GLU A 166 31.08 -2.67 -8.29
N ALA A 167 30.91 -3.98 -8.11
CA ALA A 167 31.76 -4.78 -7.22
C ALA A 167 33.25 -4.78 -7.64
N ILE A 168 33.53 -4.82 -8.95
CA ILE A 168 34.92 -4.77 -9.48
C ILE A 168 35.50 -3.35 -9.31
N ARG A 169 34.70 -2.31 -9.60
CA ARG A 169 35.09 -0.90 -9.41
C ARG A 169 35.40 -0.58 -7.96
N ASP A 170 34.54 -0.99 -7.03
CA ASP A 170 34.69 -0.73 -5.59
C ASP A 170 35.95 -1.42 -5.03
N SER A 171 36.37 -2.52 -5.66
CA SER A 171 37.61 -3.23 -5.35
C SER A 171 38.86 -2.63 -6.02
N ARG A 172 38.73 -1.48 -6.70
CA ARG A 172 39.80 -0.76 -7.43
C ARG A 172 40.52 -1.60 -8.50
N LYS A 173 39.83 -2.61 -9.06
CA LYS A 173 40.34 -3.42 -10.16
C LYS A 173 39.78 -2.91 -11.50
N PRO A 174 40.48 -3.14 -12.64
CA PRO A 174 39.96 -2.74 -13.94
C PRO A 174 38.69 -3.53 -14.27
N VAL A 175 37.63 -2.81 -14.65
CA VAL A 175 36.35 -3.39 -15.04
C VAL A 175 36.45 -3.91 -16.49
N PRO A 176 36.07 -5.17 -16.76
CA PRO A 176 36.07 -5.73 -18.12
C PRO A 176 35.14 -4.97 -19.08
N GLU A 177 35.53 -4.85 -20.35
CA GLU A 177 34.81 -4.09 -21.38
C GLU A 177 33.34 -4.48 -21.52
N SER A 178 33.01 -5.76 -21.33
CA SER A 178 31.64 -6.28 -21.38
C SER A 178 30.71 -5.69 -20.31
N LEU A 179 31.27 -5.18 -19.22
CA LEU A 179 30.54 -4.60 -18.09
C LEU A 179 30.64 -3.07 -17.99
N VAL A 180 31.57 -2.43 -18.71
CA VAL A 180 31.75 -0.97 -18.74
C VAL A 180 30.45 -0.20 -19.08
N PRO A 181 29.61 -0.65 -20.05
CA PRO A 181 28.35 0.05 -20.36
C PRO A 181 27.34 0.07 -19.22
N PHE A 182 27.47 -0.83 -18.23
CA PHE A 182 26.54 -0.98 -17.12
C PHE A 182 27.00 -0.27 -15.83
N LEU A 183 28.16 0.40 -15.86
CA LEU A 183 28.55 1.32 -14.81
C LEU A 183 27.66 2.56 -14.90
N THR A 184 26.85 2.79 -13.88
CA THR A 184 26.15 4.07 -13.72
C THR A 184 27.20 5.18 -13.62
N LYS A 185 27.09 6.20 -14.49
CA LYS A 185 27.84 7.45 -14.34
C LYS A 185 27.42 8.05 -13.00
N THR A 186 28.27 7.91 -11.99
CA THR A 186 28.10 8.65 -10.75
C THR A 186 28.39 10.12 -11.07
N ASN A 187 27.34 10.92 -11.31
CA ASN A 187 27.46 12.37 -11.25
C ASN A 187 27.79 12.72 -9.79
N MET A 188 29.07 12.92 -9.50
CA MET A 188 29.54 13.68 -8.34
C MET A 188 29.82 15.11 -8.80
N GLU A 189 28.76 15.84 -9.13
CA GLU A 189 28.75 17.30 -9.19
C GLU A 189 27.46 17.73 -8.48
N ASP A 190 27.57 17.99 -7.18
CA ASP A 190 26.74 18.90 -6.39
C ASP A 190 27.05 18.70 -4.90
N ALA A 191 28.22 19.20 -4.50
CA ALA A 191 28.54 19.55 -3.13
C ALA A 191 29.74 20.51 -3.14
N ALA A 192 29.48 21.77 -3.48
CA ALA A 192 30.32 22.93 -3.17
C ALA A 192 29.41 24.08 -2.76
#